data_AF-A0A7Y2FZH8-F1
#
_entry.id   AF-A0A7Y2FZH8-F1
#
_cell.length_a   1.000
_cell.length_b   1.000
_cell.length_c   1.000
_cell.angle_alpha   90.00
_cell.angle_beta   90.00
_cell.angle_gamma   90.00
#
_symmetry.space_group_name_H-M   'P 1'
#
loop_
_entity.id
_entity.type
_entity.pdbx_description
1 polymer ?
#
loop_
_entity_poly.entity_id
_entity_poly.type
_entity_poly.pdbx_seq_one_letter_code
_entity_poly.pdbx_strand_id
1 'polypeptide(L)' 'WHHEHHFREVEGGVEMKDLLHYAIPFGPLGRLVNALLVSKKVDQIFDFRKGSLERIIGHMKASSAGK' A
#
# COMPACT_ATOMS: atom_id res chain seq x y z
N TRP A 1 -15.06 -1.04 -1.69
CA TRP A 1 -13.77 -1.07 -0.99
C TRP A 1 -13.50 -2.52 -0.66
N HIS A 2 -12.52 -3.11 -1.31
CA HIS A 2 -12.04 -4.45 -1.06
C HIS A 2 -10.56 -4.32 -0.76
N HIS A 3 -10.19 -4.62 0.48
CA HIS A 3 -8.82 -4.47 0.95
C HIS A 3 -8.30 -5.84 1.33
N GLU A 4 -7.18 -6.21 0.74
CA GLU A 4 -6.57 -7.52 0.90
C GLU A 4 -5.16 -7.37 1.44
N HIS A 5 -4.80 -8.30 2.31
CA HIS A 5 -3.48 -8.43 2.88
C HIS A 5 -2.92 -9.78 2.48
N HIS A 6 -1.85 -9.77 1.69
CA HIS A 6 -1.15 -10.96 1.24
C HIS A 6 0.21 -11.01 1.95
N PHE A 7 0.50 -12.14 2.59
CA PHE A 7 1.76 -12.34 3.31
C PHE A 7 2.49 -13.52 2.71
N ARG A 8 3.80 -13.37 2.54
CA ARG A 8 4.66 -14.42 2.01
C ARG A 8 5.96 -14.46 2.79
N GLU A 9 6.36 -15.65 3.22
CA GLU A 9 7.66 -15.86 3.84
C GLU A 9 8.78 -15.61 2.83
N VAL A 10 9.85 -14.95 3.30
CA VAL A 10 11.08 -14.69 2.56
C VAL A 10 12.26 -14.99 3.46
N GLU A 11 13.46 -15.17 2.89
CA GLU A 11 14.66 -15.40 3.69
C GLU A 11 14.87 -14.25 4.68
N GLY A 12 14.82 -14.57 5.98
CA GLY A 12 15.01 -13.60 7.06
C GLY A 12 13.77 -12.80 7.48
N GLY A 13 12.58 -13.07 6.92
CA GLY A 13 11.35 -12.44 7.40
C GLY A 13 10.11 -12.67 6.52
N VAL A 14 9.24 -11.67 6.45
CA VAL A 14 7.94 -11.76 5.77
C VAL A 14 7.74 -10.55 4.87
N GLU A 15 7.43 -10.81 3.60
CA GLU A 15 6.93 -9.80 2.67
C GLU A 15 5.43 -9.62 2.89
N MET A 16 5.00 -8.37 3.09
CA MET A 16 3.60 -7.98 3.16
C MET A 16 3.24 -7.17 1.93
N LYS A 17 2.19 -7.60 1.21
CA LYS A 17 1.60 -6.88 0.10
C LYS A 17 0.16 -6.51 0.43
N ASP A 18 -0.09 -5.21 0.46
CA ASP A 18 -1.44 -4.68 0.65
C ASP A 18 -2.03 -4.28 -0.71
N LEU A 19 -3.26 -4.74 -0.98
CA LEU A 19 -3.96 -4.44 -2.22
C LEU A 19 -5.33 -3.85 -1.91
N LEU A 20 -5.55 -2.61 -2.35
CA LEU A 20 -6.82 -1.93 -2.16
C LEU A 20 -7.51 -1.69 -3.49
N HIS A 21 -8.67 -2.32 -3.66
CA HIS A 21 -9.60 -2.05 -4.73
C HIS A 21 -10.72 -1.15 -4.23
N TYR A 22 -10.88 0.01 -4.86
CA TYR A 22 -11.97 0.93 -4.58
C TYR A 22 -12.54 1.47 -5.90
N ALA A 23 -13.82 1.81 -5.86
CA ALA A 23 -14.53 2.41 -6.98
C ALA A 23 -15.04 3.79 -6.56
N ILE A 24 -15.03 4.71 -7.51
CA ILE A 24 -15.51 6.08 -7.30
C ILE A 24 -16.79 6.29 -8.12
N PRO A 25 -17.93 6.58 -7.49
CA PRO A 25 -19.20 6.82 -8.19
C PRO A 25 -19.21 8.18 -8.90
N PHE A 26 -20.31 8.53 -9.57
CA PHE A 26 -20.54 9.82 -10.24
C PHE A 26 -19.73 10.10 -11.51
N GLY A 27 -19.26 9.04 -12.20
CA GLY A 27 -18.74 9.15 -13.56
C GLY A 27 -17.58 10.16 -13.70
N PRO A 28 -17.60 11.08 -14.68
CA PRO A 28 -16.53 12.06 -14.89
C PRO A 28 -16.21 12.94 -13.67
N LEU A 29 -17.22 13.39 -12.92
CA LEU A 29 -17.03 14.19 -11.71
C LEU A 29 -16.31 13.38 -10.63
N GLY A 30 -16.73 12.13 -10.46
CA GLY A 30 -16.05 11.17 -9.57
C GLY A 30 -14.57 11.01 -9.92
N ARG A 31 -14.24 10.86 -11.22
CA ARG A 31 -12.86 10.74 -11.68
C ARG A 31 -12.03 12.00 -11.36
N LEU A 32 -12.60 13.19 -11.49
CA LEU A 32 -11.92 14.44 -11.13
C LEU A 32 -11.64 14.51 -9.62
N VAL A 33 -12.64 14.25 -8.79
CA VAL A 33 -12.48 14.21 -7.32
C VAL A 33 -11.46 13.15 -6.91
N ASN A 34 -11.46 12.00 -7.60
CA ASN A 34 -10.48 10.96 -7.37
C ASN A 34 -9.06 11.44 -7.61
N ALA A 35 -8.81 12.04 -8.79
CA ALA A 35 -7.49 12.50 -9.19
C ALA A 35 -6.96 13.65 -8.32
N LEU A 36 -7.84 14.52 -7.83
CA LEU A 36 -7.43 15.69 -7.04
C LEU A 36 -7.28 15.39 -5.55
N LEU A 37 -8.10 14.49 -4.99
CA LEU A 37 -8.25 14.34 -3.55
C LEU A 37 -8.13 12.90 -3.06
N VAL A 38 -8.90 11.98 -3.66
CA VAL A 38 -9.06 10.63 -3.08
C VAL A 38 -7.79 9.80 -3.24
N SER A 39 -7.18 9.77 -4.44
CA SER A 39 -5.97 8.99 -4.66
C SER A 39 -4.84 9.42 -3.73
N LYS A 40 -4.62 10.74 -3.62
CA LYS A 40 -3.60 11.30 -2.71
C LYS A 40 -3.83 10.89 -1.25
N LYS A 41 -5.08 10.86 -0.79
CA LYS A 41 -5.41 10.42 0.57
C LYS A 41 -5.16 8.92 0.76
N VAL A 42 -5.49 8.11 -0.24
CA VAL A 42 -5.21 6.67 -0.23
C VAL A 42 -3.70 6.43 -0.15
N ASP A 43 -2.91 7.14 -0.96
CA ASP A 43 -1.44 7.03 -0.94
C ASP A 43 -0.88 7.42 0.45
N GLN A 44 -1.38 8.51 1.04
CA GLN A 44 -1.00 8.93 2.40
C GLN A 44 -1.31 7.87 3.47
N ILE A 45 -2.40 7.11 3.33
CA ILE A 45 -2.72 6.00 4.23
C ILE A 45 -1.66 4.89 4.10
N PHE A 46 -1.29 4.54 2.87
CA PHE A 46 -0.25 3.53 2.63
C PHE A 46 1.13 3.98 3.12
N ASP A 47 1.51 5.23 2.90
CA ASP A 47 2.76 5.81 3.39
C ASP A 47 2.82 5.78 4.93
N PHE A 48 1.76 6.24 5.59
CA PHE A 48 1.67 6.22 7.05
C PHE A 48 1.76 4.79 7.59
N ARG A 49 1.06 3.85 6.95
CA ARG A 49 1.03 2.46 7.35
C ARG A 49 2.40 1.81 7.19
N LYS A 50 3.07 2.03 6.05
CA LYS A 50 4.45 1.57 5.82
C LYS A 50 5.37 2.08 6.93
N GLY A 51 5.41 3.39 7.18
CA GLY A 51 6.26 3.95 8.24
C GLY A 51 5.90 3.48 9.65
N SER A 52 4.64 3.12 9.89
CA SER A 52 4.21 2.54 11.17
C SER A 52 4.68 1.10 11.33
N LEU A 53 4.60 0.29 10.28
CA LEU A 53 5.14 -1.07 10.28
C LEU A 53 6.66 -1.06 10.46
N GLU A 54 7.37 -0.16 9.78
CA GLU A 54 8.81 0.00 9.93
C GLU A 54 9.21 0.36 11.37
N ARG A 55 8.40 1.16 12.07
CA ARG A 55 8.65 1.55 13.46
C ARG A 55 8.31 0.47 14.49
N ILE A 56 7.24 -0.30 14.25
CA ILE A 56 6.74 -1.29 15.22
C ILE A 56 7.40 -2.65 15.02
N ILE A 57 7.56 -3.08 13.77
CA ILE A 57 8.04 -4.41 13.39
C ILE A 57 9.48 -4.34 12.86
N GLY A 58 9.85 -3.24 12.21
CA GLY A 58 11.15 -3.08 11.56
C GLY A 58 11.05 -3.11 10.03
N HIS A 59 12.18 -2.87 9.36
CA HIS A 59 12.31 -2.95 7.91
C HIS A 59 13.47 -3.89 7.54
N MET A 60 13.20 -4.82 6.62
CA MET A 60 14.24 -5.62 5.98
C MET A 60 14.81 -4.90 4.77
N LYS A 61 16.13 -4.69 4.74
CA LYS A 61 16.80 -4.24 3.50
C LYS A 61 16.68 -5.34 2.46
N ALA A 62 16.23 -4.99 1.26
CA ALA A 62 16.24 -5.92 0.15
C ALA A 62 17.69 -6.45 0.00
N SER A 63 17.87 -7.76 0.17
CA SER A 63 19.15 -8.39 -0.14
C SER A 63 19.43 -8.11 -1.61
N SER A 64 20.60 -7.53 -1.91
CA SER A 64 21.06 -7.44 -3.28
C SER A 64 21.21 -8.87 -3.78
N ALA A 65 20.23 -9.35 -4.56
CA ALA A 65 20.37 -10.60 -5.28
C ALA A 65 21.70 -10.50 -6.05
N GLY A 66 22.66 -11.34 -5.66
CA GLY A 66 23.89 -11.52 -6.41
C GLY A 66 23.51 -11.81 -7.86
N LYS A 67 24.18 -11.11 -8.78
CA LYS A 67 24.09 -11.39 -10.22
C LYS A 67 24.22 -12.87 -10.53
#